data_AF-A0A2R6EYZ7-F1
#
_entry.id   AF-A0A2R6EYZ7-F1
#
_cell.length_a   1.000
_cell.length_b   1.000
_cell.length_c   1.000
_cell.angle_alpha   90.00
_cell.angle_beta   90.00
_cell.angle_gamma   90.00
#
_symmetry.space_group_name_H-M   'P 1'
#
loop_
_entity.id
_entity.type
_entity.pdbx_description
1 polymer ?
#
loop_
_entity_poly.entity_id
_entity_poly.type
_entity_poly.pdbx_seq_one_letter_code
_entity_poly.pdbx_strand_id
1 'polypeptide(L)' 'DADAEDDGVVLAPALDVAAEQSLLLCFDAATLAELGRAEVPHAIPFGFHGRFFGS' A
#
# COMPACT_ATOMS: atom_id res chain seq x y z
N ASP A 1 -1.32 -21.59 0.25
CA ASP A 1 -1.44 -21.30 1.68
C ASP A 1 -0.30 -20.40 2.08
N ALA A 2 -0.55 -19.58 3.10
CA ALA A 2 0.47 -18.83 3.79
C ALA A 2 0.96 -19.67 4.96
N ASP A 3 2.28 -19.84 5.10
CA ASP A 3 2.86 -20.73 6.11
C ASP A 3 3.18 -20.01 7.44
N ALA A 4 3.25 -18.67 7.42
CA ALA A 4 3.52 -17.80 8.58
C ALA A 4 2.53 -16.63 8.66
N GLU A 5 2.41 -15.99 9.84
CA GLU A 5 1.51 -14.85 10.06
C GLU A 5 1.83 -13.65 9.15
N ASP A 6 3.10 -13.47 8.80
CA ASP A 6 3.67 -12.41 7.97
C ASP A 6 3.97 -12.87 6.53
N ASP A 7 3.50 -14.05 6.13
CA ASP A 7 3.56 -14.52 4.74
C ASP A 7 2.47 -13.82 3.90
N GLY A 8 2.77 -12.56 3.55
CA GLY A 8 1.84 -11.68 2.86
C GLY A 8 2.43 -10.31 2.56
N VAL A 9 1.54 -9.34 2.32
CA VAL A 9 1.92 -7.97 1.98
C VAL A 9 1.17 -6.93 2.80
N VAL A 10 1.78 -5.78 3.00
CA VAL A 10 1.16 -4.59 3.58
C VAL A 10 0.89 -3.58 2.46
N LEU A 11 -0.37 -3.15 2.34
CA LEU A 11 -0.78 -2.08 1.43
C LEU A 11 -0.96 -0.78 2.21
N ALA A 12 -0.31 0.29 1.76
CA ALA A 12 -0.38 1.60 2.42
C ALA A 12 -0.61 2.74 1.41
N PRO A 13 -1.69 3.55 1.56
CA PRO A 13 -1.82 4.77 0.80
C PRO A 13 -0.80 5.81 1.29
N ALA A 14 -0.18 6.53 0.36
CA ALA A 14 0.74 7.61 0.64
C ALA A 14 0.46 8.82 -0.27
N LEU A 15 1.11 9.94 0.03
CA LEU A 15 1.08 11.16 -0.77
C LEU A 15 2.53 11.50 -1.14
N ASP A 16 2.81 11.57 -2.44
CA ASP A 16 4.00 12.26 -2.93
C ASP A 16 3.69 13.76 -2.93
N VAL A 17 4.28 14.48 -1.99
CA VAL A 17 4.07 15.92 -1.82
C VAL A 17 4.74 16.75 -2.91
N ALA A 18 5.77 16.22 -3.57
CA ALA A 18 6.44 16.93 -4.65
C ALA A 18 5.66 16.80 -5.97
N ALA A 19 5.05 15.64 -6.19
CA ALA A 19 4.21 15.39 -7.36
C ALA A 19 2.73 15.79 -7.16
N GLU A 20 2.32 16.10 -5.93
CA GLU A 20 0.92 16.34 -5.54
C GLU A 20 -0.02 15.17 -5.91
N GLN A 21 0.51 13.95 -5.82
CA GLN A 21 -0.16 12.73 -6.26
C GLN A 21 -0.17 11.68 -5.16
N SER A 22 -1.32 11.03 -4.99
CA SER A 22 -1.38 9.86 -4.12
C SER A 22 -0.80 8.63 -4.81
N LEU A 23 -0.37 7.68 -3.99
CA LEU A 23 0.10 6.39 -4.45
C LEU A 23 -0.32 5.30 -3.46
N LEU A 24 -0.41 4.07 -3.96
CA LEU A 24 -0.53 2.87 -3.15
C LEU A 24 0.81 2.15 -3.14
N LEU A 25 1.40 2.01 -1.95
CA LEU A 25 2.63 1.26 -1.72
C LEU A 25 2.30 -0.18 -1.34
N CYS A 26 3.13 -1.11 -1.81
CA CYS A 26 3.08 -2.52 -1.46
C CYS A 26 4.42 -2.93 -0.82
N PHE A 27 4.35 -3.51 0.36
CA PHE A 27 5.52 -3.98 1.11
C PHE A 27 5.43 -5.47 1.38
N ASP A 28 6.58 -6.13 1.41
CA ASP A 28 6.75 -7.43 2.02
C ASP A 28 6.40 -7.33 3.51
N ALA A 29 5.49 -8.18 4.01
CA ALA A 29 4.98 -8.03 5.38
C ALA A 29 6.02 -8.39 6.46
N ALA A 30 6.97 -9.28 6.16
CA ALA A 30 8.01 -9.69 7.10
C ALA A 30 9.11 -8.63 7.28
N THR A 31 9.42 -7.88 6.22
CA THR A 31 10.58 -6.97 6.19
C THR A 31 10.24 -5.50 6.04
N LEU A 32 9.00 -5.19 5.62
CA LEU A 32 8.59 -3.87 5.15
C LEU A 32 9.43 -3.32 4.00
N ALA A 33 10.13 -4.20 3.26
CA ALA A 33 10.80 -3.83 2.02
C ALA A 33 9.75 -3.54 0.94
N GLU A 34 9.93 -2.45 0.20
CA GLU A 34 9.02 -2.09 -0.89
C GLU A 34 9.10 -3.13 -2.02
N LEU A 35 7.95 -3.71 -2.36
CA LEU A 35 7.79 -4.64 -3.48
C LEU A 35 7.30 -3.93 -4.74
N GLY A 36 6.60 -2.80 -4.57
CA GLY A 36 6.16 -1.96 -5.68
C GLY A 36 5.20 -0.86 -5.25
N ARG A 37 4.79 -0.06 -6.24
CA ARG A 37 3.86 1.06 -6.04
C ARG A 37 2.97 1.28 -7.26
N ALA A 38 1.80 1.87 -7.02
CA ALA A 38 0.89 2.35 -8.06
C ALA A 38 0.54 3.82 -7.81
N GLU A 39 0.76 4.67 -8.82
CA GLU A 39 0.49 6.10 -8.76
C GLU A 39 -0.93 6.41 -9.25
N VAL A 40 -1.55 7.44 -8.67
CA VAL A 40 -2.82 8.01 -9.18
C VAL A 40 -2.62 9.45 -9.63
N PRO A 41 -3.40 9.95 -10.63
CA PRO A 41 -3.11 11.23 -11.26
C PRO A 41 -3.43 12.46 -10.39
N HIS A 42 -3.87 12.29 -9.15
CA HIS A 42 -4.24 13.36 -8.22
C HIS A 42 -4.12 12.91 -6.75
N ALA A 43 -4.06 13.87 -5.83
CA ALA A 43 -4.13 13.61 -4.40
C ALA A 43 -5.51 13.07 -3.97
N ILE A 44 -5.51 12.01 -3.16
CA ILE A 44 -6.68 11.42 -2.52
C ILE A 44 -6.59 11.72 -1.01
N PRO A 45 -7.63 12.29 -0.37
CA PRO A 45 -7.64 12.52 1.07
C PRO A 45 -7.47 11.21 1.87
N PHE A 46 -6.66 11.24 2.94
CA PHE A 46 -6.48 10.08 3.79
C PHE A 46 -7.78 9.71 4.53
N GLY A 47 -8.19 8.45 4.38
CA GLY A 47 -9.21 7.83 5.21
C GLY A 47 -8.62 7.20 6.46
N PHE A 48 -9.47 6.83 7.43
CA PHE A 48 -9.03 6.18 8.66
C PHE A 48 -8.79 4.68 8.49
N HIS A 49 -9.76 3.98 7.92
CA HIS A 49 -9.76 2.52 7.79
C HIS A 49 -10.07 2.10 6.36
N GLY A 50 -9.47 0.99 5.95
CA GLY A 50 -9.72 0.34 4.66
C GLY A 50 -9.89 -1.17 4.86
N ARG A 51 -10.36 -1.85 3.82
CA ARG A 51 -10.48 -3.31 3.79
C ARG A 51 -10.02 -3.84 2.44
N PHE A 52 -9.22 -4.90 2.45
CA PHE A 52 -8.90 -5.66 1.26
C PHE A 52 -10.01 -6.67 0.96
N PHE A 53 -10.36 -6.81 -0.32
CA PHE A 53 -11.30 -7.80 -0.82
C PHE A 53 -10.58 -8.69 -1.83
N GLY A 54 -10.47 -9.99 -1.52
CA GLY A 54 -9.96 -10.98 -2.46
C GLY A 54 -10.97 -11.28 -3.56
N SER A 55 -10.47 -11.68 -4.72
CA SER A 55 -11.26 -12.15 -5.88
C SER A 55 -11.59 -13.63 -5.80
#